data_AF-A0A1V1NYZ2-F1
#
_entry.id   AF-A0A1V1NYZ2-F1
#
_cell.length_a   1.000
_cell.length_b   1.000
_cell.length_c   1.000
_cell.angle_alpha   90.00
_cell.angle_beta   90.00
_cell.angle_gamma   90.00
#
_symmetry.space_group_name_H-M   'P 1'
#
loop_
_entity.id
_entity.type
_entity.pdbx_description
1 polymer ?
#
loop_
_entity_poly.entity_id
_entity_poly.type
_entity_poly.pdbx_seq_one_letter_code
_entity_poly.pdbx_strand_id
1 'polypeptide(L)'
;MKRHLYKELIAWKKSTRRKPLIVQGARQVGKTFLLKEFGRLAYANLAYFNFEQEPDLEQIFNQSMNVSFLISNLSAFYGKKITPEDTLIFLMKSRRPQKLSPA
;
A
#
# COMPACT_ATOMS: atom_id res chain seq x y z
N MET A 1 -2.78 12.39 -17.68
CA MET A 1 -2.69 12.11 -16.24
C MET A 1 -2.20 10.69 -15.91
N LYS A 2 -2.90 9.60 -16.28
CA LYS A 2 -2.47 8.21 -16.00
C LYS A 2 -1.03 7.90 -16.48
N ARG A 3 -0.68 8.33 -17.70
CA ARG A 3 0.65 8.12 -18.30
C ARG A 3 1.79 8.82 -17.56
N HIS A 4 1.52 9.92 -16.85
CA HIS A 4 2.54 10.67 -16.10
C HIS A 4 2.85 9.98 -14.76
N LEU A 5 1.80 9.70 -13.98
CA LEU A 5 1.90 8.95 -12.72
C LEU A 5 2.53 7.57 -12.91
N TYR A 6 2.21 6.85 -13.99
CA TYR A 6 2.84 5.55 -14.26
C TYR A 6 4.36 5.68 -14.50
N LYS A 7 4.81 6.73 -15.22
CA LYS A 7 6.25 6.99 -15.41
C LYS A 7 6.94 7.32 -14.09
N GLU A 8 6.28 8.08 -13.21
CA GLU A 8 6.79 8.36 -11.86
C GLU A 8 6.92 7.09 -11.02
N LEU A 9 5.92 6.19 -11.07
CA LEU A 9 5.98 4.89 -10.38
C LEU A 9 7.13 4.01 -10.89
N ILE A 10 7.38 4.01 -12.21
CA ILE A 10 8.53 3.31 -12.80
C ILE A 10 9.86 3.94 -12.36
N ALA A 11 9.96 5.27 -12.38
CA ALA A 11 11.16 5.99 -11.93
C ALA A 11 11.42 5.72 -10.44
N TRP A 12 10.36 5.74 -9.62
CA TRP A 12 10.41 5.38 -8.21
C TRP A 12 10.92 3.95 -8.00
N LYS A 13 10.39 2.96 -8.73
CA LYS A 13 10.85 1.56 -8.63
C LYS A 13 12.34 1.43 -8.93
N LYS A 14 12.84 2.16 -9.93
CA LYS A 14 14.25 2.12 -10.37
C LYS A 14 15.22 2.82 -9.41
N SER A 15 14.73 3.59 -8.44
CA SER A 15 15.59 4.29 -7.49
C SER A 15 16.18 3.33 -6.46
N THR A 16 17.51 3.37 -6.33
CA THR A 16 18.26 2.59 -5.32
C THR A 16 17.98 3.04 -3.88
N ARG A 17 17.47 4.27 -3.70
CA ARG A 17 17.03 4.83 -2.42
C ARG A 17 15.54 5.19 -2.45
N ARG A 18 14.72 4.29 -2.98
CA ARG A 18 13.27 4.47 -3.04
C ARG A 18 12.65 4.56 -1.64
N LYS A 19 12.00 5.68 -1.35
CA LYS A 19 11.21 5.88 -0.12
C LYS A 19 9.78 5.39 -0.33
N PRO A 20 9.03 4.98 0.72
CA PRO A 20 7.61 4.69 0.58
C PRO A 20 6.85 5.84 -0.10
N LEU A 21 5.96 5.52 -1.03
CA LEU A 21 5.12 6.51 -1.71
C LEU A 21 3.79 6.67 -0.98
N ILE A 22 3.41 7.92 -0.73
CA ILE A 22 2.09 8.28 -0.23
C ILE A 22 1.29 8.84 -1.40
N VAL A 23 0.27 8.11 -1.83
CA VAL A 23 -0.61 8.52 -2.93
C VAL A 23 -1.90 9.09 -2.35
N GLN A 24 -2.07 10.42 -2.41
CA GLN A 24 -3.25 11.13 -1.91
C GLN A 24 -4.01 11.81 -3.05
N GLY A 25 -5.33 11.94 -2.89
CA GLY A 25 -6.16 12.93 -3.60
C GLY A 25 -7.62 12.49 -3.74
N ALA A 26 -8.35 13.14 -4.65
CA ALA A 26 -9.81 12.99 -4.76
C ALA A 26 -10.27 11.53 -4.92
N ARG A 27 -11.38 11.20 -4.24
CA ARG A 27 -12.07 9.91 -4.40
C ARG A 27 -12.53 9.76 -5.85
N GLN A 28 -12.69 8.50 -6.31
CA GLN A 28 -13.27 8.13 -7.62
C GLN A 28 -12.44 8.45 -8.89
N VAL A 29 -11.18 8.87 -8.78
CA VAL A 29 -10.33 9.15 -9.99
C VAL A 29 -9.50 7.94 -10.49
N GLY A 30 -9.76 6.73 -9.98
CA GLY A 30 -9.13 5.49 -10.47
C GLY A 30 -7.68 5.25 -9.99
N LYS A 31 -7.24 5.90 -8.90
CA LYS A 31 -5.87 5.74 -8.35
C LYS A 31 -5.57 4.32 -7.90
N THR A 32 -6.51 3.69 -7.19
CA THR A 32 -6.39 2.30 -6.74
C THR A 32 -6.21 1.35 -7.91
N PHE A 33 -6.95 1.56 -9.00
CA PHE A 33 -6.80 0.77 -10.22
C PHE A 33 -5.40 0.92 -10.82
N LEU A 34 -4.91 2.16 -10.97
CA LEU A 34 -3.57 2.43 -11.50
C LEU A 34 -2.47 1.75 -10.66
N LEU A 35 -2.57 1.81 -9.33
CA LEU A 35 -1.57 1.21 -8.43
C LEU A 35 -1.62 -0.31 -8.44
N LYS A 36 -2.83 -0.91 -8.48
CA LYS A 36 -3.01 -2.35 -8.61
C LYS A 36 -2.43 -2.86 -9.93
N GLU A 37 -2.74 -2.16 -11.03
CA GLU A 37 -2.23 -2.53 -12.36
C GLU A 37 -0.72 -2.35 -12.47
N PHE A 38 -0.17 -1.27 -11.90
CA PHE A 38 1.27 -1.11 -11.79
C PHE A 38 1.92 -2.24 -10.98
N GLY A 39 1.36 -2.60 -9.83
CA GLY A 39 1.84 -3.72 -9.01
C GLY A 39 1.86 -5.03 -9.79
N ARG A 40 0.76 -5.35 -10.49
CA ARG A 40 0.61 -6.56 -11.31
C ARG A 40 1.60 -6.63 -12.47
N LEU A 41 1.91 -5.49 -13.10
CA LEU A 41 2.81 -5.44 -14.26
C LEU A 41 4.29 -5.32 -13.88
N ALA A 42 4.58 -4.70 -12.73
CA ALA A 42 5.95 -4.39 -12.33
C ALA A 42 6.51 -5.36 -11.27
N TYR A 43 5.68 -6.11 -10.56
CA TYR A 43 6.13 -7.00 -9.48
C TYR A 43 5.54 -8.40 -9.65
N ALA A 44 6.25 -9.41 -9.16
CA ALA A 44 5.76 -10.78 -9.18
C ALA A 44 4.58 -10.95 -8.20
N ASN A 45 4.61 -10.21 -7.08
CA ASN A 45 3.57 -10.25 -6.07
C ASN A 45 3.08 -8.84 -5.73
N LEU A 46 1.77 -8.73 -5.50
CA LEU A 46 1.12 -7.55 -4.94
C LEU A 46 0.50 -7.92 -3.59
N ALA A 47 1.11 -7.46 -2.51
CA ALA A 47 0.58 -7.57 -1.16
C ALA A 47 -0.31 -6.36 -0.87
N TYR A 48 -1.60 -6.51 -1.15
CA TYR A 48 -2.60 -5.45 -0.97
C TYR A 48 -3.30 -5.58 0.38
N PHE A 49 -3.12 -4.58 1.23
CA PHE A 49 -3.64 -4.56 2.60
C PHE A 49 -4.66 -3.44 2.74
N ASN A 50 -5.93 -3.80 2.94
CA ASN A 50 -7.03 -2.86 3.13
C ASN A 50 -7.43 -2.78 4.60
N PHE A 51 -7.05 -1.68 5.26
CA PHE A 51 -7.27 -1.49 6.69
C PHE A 51 -8.76 -1.30 7.07
N GLU A 52 -9.64 -1.02 6.11
CA GLU A 52 -11.09 -0.98 6.40
C GLU A 52 -11.75 -2.37 6.35
N GLN A 53 -11.13 -3.33 5.66
CA GLN A 53 -11.66 -4.69 5.51
C GLN A 53 -11.05 -5.64 6.53
N GLU A 54 -9.83 -5.38 6.97
CA GLU A 54 -9.06 -6.28 7.84
C GLU A 54 -8.66 -5.56 9.14
N PRO A 55 -9.49 -5.64 10.20
CA PRO A 55 -9.22 -5.00 11.49
C PRO A 55 -7.90 -5.43 12.13
N ASP A 56 -7.49 -6.68 11.90
CA ASP A 56 -6.25 -7.25 12.43
C ASP A 56 -5.00 -6.51 11.93
N LEU A 57 -5.07 -5.90 10.73
CA LEU A 57 -3.98 -5.07 10.23
C LEU A 57 -3.72 -3.86 11.15
N GLU A 58 -4.75 -3.23 11.72
CA GLU A 58 -4.52 -2.10 12.64
C GLU A 58 -3.80 -2.57 13.91
N GLN A 59 -4.12 -3.77 14.40
CA GLN A 59 -3.47 -4.32 15.59
C GLN A 59 -1.99 -4.57 15.37
N ILE A 60 -1.60 -5.13 14.21
CA ILE A 60 -0.19 -5.38 13.87
C ILE A 60 0.63 -4.07 13.95
N PHE A 61 0.11 -2.97 13.41
CA PHE A 61 0.82 -1.69 13.43
C PHE A 61 0.82 -1.02 14.81
N ASN A 62 -0.21 -1.22 15.62
CA ASN A 62 -0.27 -0.71 16.99
C ASN A 62 0.68 -1.46 17.95
N GLN A 63 0.97 -2.73 17.68
CA GLN A 63 1.90 -3.53 18.48
C GLN A 63 3.35 -3.06 18.31
N SER A 64 3.79 -2.78 17.07
CA SER A 64 5.14 -2.29 16.82
C SER A 64 5.27 -1.60 15.46
N MET A 65 5.99 -0.47 15.45
CA MET A 65 6.41 0.22 14.22
C MET A 65 7.77 -0.28 13.71
N ASN A 66 8.35 -1.33 14.31
CA ASN A 66 9.59 -1.93 13.84
C ASN A 66 9.37 -2.58 12.46
N VAL A 67 10.19 -2.19 11.47
CA VAL A 67 10.02 -2.66 10.08
C VAL A 67 10.13 -4.17 9.96
N SER A 68 11.10 -4.81 10.64
CA SER A 68 11.28 -6.26 10.57
C SER A 68 10.07 -7.00 11.15
N PHE A 69 9.51 -6.50 12.26
CA PHE A 69 8.28 -7.03 12.84
C PHE A 69 7.10 -6.90 11.88
N LEU A 70 6.91 -5.71 11.29
CA LEU A 70 5.82 -5.46 10.35
C LEU A 70 5.93 -6.37 9.13
N ILE A 71 7.11 -6.48 8.52
CA ILE A 71 7.31 -7.34 7.34
C ILE A 71 7.03 -8.80 7.67
N SER A 72 7.47 -9.28 8.83
CA SER A 72 7.21 -10.67 9.25
C SER A 72 5.70 -10.94 9.40
N ASN A 73 4.99 -10.09 10.14
CA ASN A 73 3.56 -10.27 10.36
C ASN A 73 2.73 -10.07 9.09
N LEU A 74 3.07 -9.07 8.26
CA LEU A 74 2.42 -8.87 6.97
C LEU A 74 2.69 -10.03 6.00
N SER A 75 3.88 -10.62 6.04
CA SER A 75 4.20 -11.79 5.22
C SER A 75 3.41 -13.02 5.66
N ALA A 76 3.24 -13.22 6.96
CA ALA A 76 2.37 -14.25 7.51
C ALA A 76 0.90 -14.02 7.12
N PHE A 77 0.38 -12.80 7.28
CA PHE A 77 -0.98 -12.44 6.89
C PHE A 77 -1.22 -12.62 5.37
N TYR A 78 -0.24 -12.26 4.54
CA TYR A 78 -0.31 -12.41 3.09
C TYR A 78 -0.17 -13.87 2.62
N GLY A 79 0.36 -14.77 3.47
CA GLY A 79 0.59 -16.18 3.14
C GLY A 79 1.75 -16.43 2.17
N LYS A 80 2.56 -15.41 1.88
CA LYS A 80 3.76 -15.53 1.01
C LYS A 80 4.88 -14.66 1.55
N LYS A 81 6.12 -15.05 1.21
CA LYS A 81 7.31 -14.26 1.52
C LYS A 81 7.24 -12.89 0.85
N ILE A 82 7.45 -11.83 1.62
CA ILE A 82 7.55 -10.46 1.12
C ILE A 82 9.03 -10.11 0.98
N THR A 83 9.49 -9.92 -0.26
CA THR A 83 10.84 -9.43 -0.56
C THR A 83 10.76 -8.06 -1.24
N PRO A 84 11.72 -7.14 -0.98
CA PRO A 84 11.76 -5.84 -1.64
C PRO A 84 11.81 -5.95 -3.18
N GLU A 85 12.46 -6.99 -3.71
CA GLU A 85 12.70 -7.17 -5.14
C GLU A 85 11.44 -7.61 -5.88
N ASP A 86 10.66 -8.52 -5.28
CA ASP A 86 9.57 -9.22 -5.97
C ASP A 86 8.17 -8.76 -5.55
N THR A 87 8.04 -8.14 -4.38
CA THR A 87 6.74 -7.84 -3.79
C THR A 87 6.53 -6.34 -3.62
N LEU A 88 5.45 -5.82 -4.22
CA LEU A 88 4.94 -4.49 -3.90
C LEU A 88 3.96 -4.59 -2.73
N ILE A 89 4.26 -3.88 -1.64
CA ILE A 89 3.32 -3.66 -0.54
C ILE A 89 2.46 -2.44 -0.87
N PHE A 90 1.14 -2.62 -0.86
CA PHE A 90 0.19 -1.52 -1.00
C PHE A 90 -0.74 -1.46 0.21
N LEU A 91 -0.51 -0.46 1.07
CA LEU A 91 -1.33 -0.15 2.24
C LEU A 91 -2.44 0.83 1.85
N MET A 92 -3.70 0.41 1.94
CA MET A 92 -4.85 1.28 1.69
C MET A 92 -5.61 1.55 2.98
N LYS A 93 -5.67 2.82 3.37
CA LYS A 93 -6.57 3.32 4.40
C LYS A 93 -7.47 4.39 3.77
N SER A 94 -8.77 4.16 3.78
CA SER A 94 -9.71 5.24 3.44
C SER A 94 -9.89 6.12 4.67
N ARG A 95 -9.75 7.44 4.50
CA ARG A 95 -10.22 8.38 5.51
C ARG A 95 -11.74 8.35 5.41
N ARG A 96 -12.45 7.59 6.24
CA ARG A 96 -13.88 7.84 6.44
C ARG A 96 -14.02 9.28 6.96
N PRO A 97 -14.94 10.11 6.44
CA PRO A 97 -15.31 11.30 7.17
C PRO A 97 -15.85 10.83 8.52
N GLN A 98 -15.23 11.25 9.62
CA GLN A 98 -15.89 11.17 10.92
C GLN A 98 -17.18 11.96 10.74
N LYS A 99 -18.35 11.31 10.88
CA LYS A 99 -19.59 12.05 11.09
C LYS A 99 -19.35 12.84 12.37
N LEU A 100 -19.19 14.16 12.25
CA LEU A 100 -19.37 15.06 13.38
C LEU A 100 -20.80 14.82 13.84
N SER A 101 -20.97 14.16 14.98
CA SER A 101 -22.26 14.13 15.65
C SER A 101 -22.55 15.58 16.07
N PRO A 102 -23.73 16.14 15.77
CA PRO A 102 -24.11 17.39 16.41
C PRO A 102 -24.16 17.14 17.92
N ALA A 103 -23.55 18.06 18.68
CA ALA A 103 -23.69 18.15 20.12
C ALA A 103 -25.15 18.47 20.49
#